data_AF-A0A2N6SMA8-F1
#
_entry.id   AF-A0A2N6SMA8-F1
#
_cell.length_a   1.000
_cell.length_b   1.000
_cell.length_c   1.000
_cell.angle_alpha   90.00
_cell.angle_beta   90.00
_cell.angle_gamma   90.00
#
_symmetry.space_group_name_H-M   'P 1'
#
loop_
_entity.id
_entity.type
_entity.pdbx_description
1 polymer ?
#
loop_
_entity_poly.entity_id
_entity_poly.type
_entity_poly.pdbx_seq_one_letter_code
_entity_poly.pdbx_strand_id
1 'polypeptide(L)' 'MKSIITEEMRYRQKVVEYAEKYDNNAKAARRYGTSRQNVQRWRKRYDKTWDSLRNKSRVLTVIQTNILKKNFN' A
#
# COMPACT_ATOMS: atom_id res chain seq x y z
N MET A 1 -13.84 -8.69 -15.51
CA MET A 1 -13.04 -9.23 -14.38
C MET A 1 -13.84 -9.08 -13.10
N LYS A 2 -14.06 -10.15 -12.34
CA LYS A 2 -14.71 -10.06 -11.03
C LYS A 2 -13.76 -9.32 -10.09
N SER A 3 -14.10 -8.12 -9.63
CA SER A 3 -13.32 -7.37 -8.65
C SER A 3 -13.46 -8.04 -7.29
N ILE A 4 -12.71 -9.12 -7.08
CA ILE A 4 -12.66 -9.80 -5.79
C ILE A 4 -11.96 -8.86 -4.82
N ILE A 5 -12.76 -8.17 -4.00
CA ILE A 5 -12.26 -7.36 -2.90
C ILE A 5 -11.77 -8.35 -1.84
N THR A 6 -10.47 -8.35 -1.57
CA THR A 6 -9.89 -9.20 -0.53
C THR A 6 -10.16 -8.58 0.84
N GLU A 7 -10.26 -9.43 1.88
CA GLU A 7 -10.40 -8.95 3.26
C GLU A 7 -9.22 -8.07 3.70
N GLU A 8 -8.03 -8.32 3.13
CA GLU A 8 -6.86 -7.49 3.36
C GLU A 8 -7.03 -6.06 2.83
N MET A 9 -7.64 -5.88 1.65
CA MET A 9 -7.96 -4.55 1.14
C MET A 9 -8.96 -3.86 2.07
N ARG A 10 -9.94 -4.62 2.58
CA ARG A 10 -10.93 -4.11 3.54
C ARG A 10 -10.29 -3.62 4.83
N TYR A 11 -9.39 -4.43 5.36
CA TYR A 11 -8.60 -4.11 6.53
C TYR A 11 -7.76 -2.84 6.31
N ARG A 12 -7.03 -2.74 5.21
CA ARG A 12 -6.16 -1.57 4.93
C ARG A 12 -6.92 -0.26 4.84
N GLN A 13 -8.10 -0.25 4.22
CA GLN A 13 -8.88 0.98 4.13
C GLN A 13 -9.43 1.40 5.49
N LYS A 14 -9.94 0.46 6.32
CA LYS A 14 -10.32 0.80 7.72
C LYS A 14 -9.16 1.42 8.50
N VAL A 15 -7.95 0.90 8.32
CA VAL A 15 -6.73 1.43 8.96
C VAL A 15 -6.44 2.85 8.48
N VAL A 16 -6.50 3.11 7.17
CA VAL A 16 -6.20 4.43 6.60
C VAL A 16 -7.27 5.46 6.95
N GLU A 17 -8.55 5.11 6.84
CA GLU A 17 -9.67 5.98 7.23
C GLU A 17 -9.56 6.40 8.70
N TYR A 18 -9.21 5.44 9.58
CA TYR A 18 -8.95 5.75 10.98
C TYR A 18 -7.72 6.65 11.16
N ALA A 19 -6.64 6.39 10.43
CA ALA A 19 -5.44 7.23 10.48
C ALA A 19 -5.70 8.67 10.02
N GLU A 20 -6.53 8.86 8.99
CA GLU A 20 -6.94 10.19 8.49
C GLU A 20 -7.90 10.88 9.46
N LYS A 21 -8.89 10.16 10.00
CA LYS A 21 -9.85 10.71 10.97
C LYS A 21 -9.20 11.30 12.22
N TYR A 22 -8.10 10.70 12.68
CA TYR A 22 -7.36 11.15 13.87
C TYR A 22 -6.02 11.81 13.54
N ASP A 23 -5.72 12.03 12.26
CA ASP A 23 -4.42 12.45 11.72
C ASP A 23 -3.20 11.82 12.43
N ASN A 24 -3.27 10.51 12.69
CA ASN A 24 -2.26 9.84 13.52
C ASN A 24 -2.01 8.38 13.11
N ASN A 25 -0.92 8.17 12.38
CA ASN A 25 -0.50 6.86 11.90
C ASN A 25 -0.11 5.91 13.03
N ALA A 26 0.46 6.41 14.13
CA ALA A 26 0.86 5.58 15.27
C ALA A 26 -0.36 5.07 16.05
N LYS A 27 -1.39 5.91 16.21
CA LYS A 27 -2.67 5.55 16.84
C LYS A 27 -3.39 4.45 16.04
N ALA A 28 -3.41 4.58 14.71
CA ALA A 28 -3.96 3.56 13.83
C ALA A 28 -3.16 2.24 13.90
N ALA A 29 -1.83 2.32 13.86
CA ALA A 29 -0.95 1.16 13.97
C ALA A 29 -1.20 0.35 15.25
N ARG A 30 -1.30 1.03 16.41
CA ARG A 30 -1.62 0.40 17.70
C ARG A 30 -3.00 -0.24 17.71
N ARG A 31 -4.02 0.43 17.16
CA ARG A 31 -5.42 -0.06 17.16
C ARG A 31 -5.60 -1.31 16.31
N TYR A 32 -4.92 -1.38 15.17
CA TYR A 32 -5.15 -2.43 14.17
C TYR A 32 -4.04 -3.49 14.12
N GLY A 33 -3.03 -3.42 14.99
CA GLY A 33 -1.95 -4.41 15.04
C GLY A 33 -1.09 -4.40 13.78
N THR A 34 -0.68 -3.21 13.31
CA THR A 34 0.23 -3.08 12.16
C THR A 34 1.36 -2.09 12.44
N SER A 35 2.32 -1.96 11.53
CA SER A 35 3.42 -1.02 11.67
C SER A 35 3.02 0.40 11.21
N ARG A 36 3.56 1.42 11.87
CA ARG A 36 3.38 2.83 11.45
C ARG A 36 3.82 3.06 10.01
N GLN A 37 4.89 2.39 9.58
CA GLN A 37 5.42 2.48 8.22
C GLN A 37 4.43 1.94 7.18
N ASN A 38 3.72 0.85 7.50
CA ASN A 38 2.66 0.32 6.64
C ASN A 38 1.50 1.31 6.53
N VAL A 39 1.04 1.86 7.66
CA VAL A 39 -0.03 2.88 7.67
C VAL A 39 0.36 4.09 6.81
N GLN A 40 1.58 4.60 6.98
CA GLN A 40 2.08 5.73 6.19
C GLN A 40 2.13 5.41 4.69
N ARG A 41 2.63 4.22 4.31
CA ARG A 41 2.69 3.79 2.91
C ARG A 41 1.29 3.65 2.31
N TRP A 42 0.34 3.08 3.05
CA TRP A 42 -1.04 2.93 2.59
C TRP A 42 -1.72 4.28 2.44
N ARG A 43 -1.61 5.17 3.44
CA ARG A 43 -2.13 6.54 3.39
C ARG A 43 -1.57 7.33 2.20
N LYS A 44 -0.26 7.21 1.90
CA LYS A 44 0.37 7.89 0.75
C LYS A 44 -0.21 7.44 -0.61
N ARG A 45 -0.74 6.22 -0.70
CA ARG A 45 -1.33 5.68 -1.93
C ARG A 45 -2.84 5.85 -2.00
N TYR A 46 -3.50 6.09 -0.87
CA TYR A 46 -4.94 6.00 -0.75
C TYR A 46 -5.63 7.16 -1.46
N ASP A 47 -6.41 6.83 -2.47
CA ASP A 47 -7.20 7.72 -3.31
C ASP A 47 -8.71 7.62 -3.02
N LYS A 48 -9.06 7.16 -1.81
CA LYS A 48 -10.44 6.83 -1.38
C LYS A 48 -11.05 5.60 -2.06
N THR A 49 -10.27 4.84 -2.84
CA THR A 49 -10.70 3.54 -3.39
C THR A 49 -9.98 2.38 -2.70
N TRP A 50 -10.62 1.21 -2.62
CA TRP A 50 -9.96 -0.01 -2.15
C TRP A 50 -8.80 -0.42 -3.09
N ASP A 51 -8.89 -0.07 -4.38
CA ASP A 51 -7.97 -0.48 -5.43
C ASP A 51 -6.54 0.06 -5.23
N SER A 52 -6.42 1.30 -4.76
CA SER A 52 -5.12 1.90 -4.43
C SER A 52 -4.37 1.19 -3.30
N LEU A 53 -5.07 0.37 -2.50
CA LEU A 53 -4.52 -0.41 -1.40
C LEU A 53 -4.12 -1.83 -1.79
N ARG A 54 -4.23 -2.20 -3.07
CA ARG A 54 -3.75 -3.50 -3.57
C ARG A 54 -2.28 -3.75 -3.24
N ASN A 55 -1.95 -5.03 -3.11
CA ASN A 55 -0.57 -5.48 -3.06
C ASN A 55 0.11 -5.16 -4.39
N LYS A 56 1.04 -4.20 -4.34
CA LYS A 56 1.98 -3.92 -5.42
C LYS A 56 3.28 -4.62 -5.03
N SER A 57 3.64 -5.69 -5.74
CA SER A 57 4.95 -6.31 -5.63
C SER A 57 6.02 -5.29 -6.02
N ARG A 58 7.10 -5.18 -5.24
CA ARG A 58 8.29 -4.36 -5.61
C ARG A 58 9.20 -5.05 -6.64
N VAL A 59 8.78 -6.20 -7.16
CA VAL A 59 9.51 -6.90 -8.21
C VAL A 59 9.14 -6.22 -9.52
N LEU A 60 9.93 -5.20 -9.91
CA LEU A 60 10.19 -4.74 -11.29
C LEU A 60 10.75 -3.31 -11.24
N THR A 61 12.00 -3.17 -10.82
CA THR A 61 12.78 -1.97 -11.16
C THR A 61 14.25 -2.32 -11.31
N VAL A 62 14.80 -3.20 -10.45
CA VAL A 62 16.21 -3.64 -10.57
C VAL A 62 16.46 -4.51 -11.82
N ILE A 63 15.53 -5.39 -12.19
CA ILE A 63 15.70 -6.28 -13.35
C ILE A 63 15.55 -5.48 -14.66
N GLN A 64 14.62 -4.53 -14.73
CA GLN A 64 14.40 -3.70 -15.92
C GLN A 64 15.57 -2.74 -16.17
N THR A 65 16.14 -2.13 -15.12
CA THR A 65 17.31 -1.26 -15.27
C THR A 65 18.56 -2.01 -15.71
N ASN A 66 18.72 -3.27 -15.29
CA ASN A 66 19.89 -4.08 -15.66
C ASN A 66 19.78 -4.66 -17.08
N ILE A 67 18.58 -5.02 -17.54
CA ILE A 67 18.34 -5.46 -18.92
C ILE A 67 18.51 -4.29 -19.90
N LEU A 68 17.99 -3.10 -19.57
CA LEU A 68 18.16 -1.92 -20.42
C LEU A 68 19.63 -1.50 -20.54
N LYS A 69 20.43 -1.56 -19.46
CA LYS A 69 21.87 -1.24 -19.51
C LYS A 69 22.72 -2.24 -20.32
N LYS A 70 22.27 -3.49 -20.45
CA LYS A 70 23.02 -4.55 -21.17
C LYS A 70 22.81 -4.53 -22.68
N ASN A 71 21.82 -3.78 -23.17
CA ASN A 71 21.49 -3.66 -24.60
C ASN A 71 22.06 -2.38 -25.26
N PHE A 72 22.86 -1.60 -24.54
CA PHE A 72 23.54 -0.39 -25.05
C PHE A 72 25.08 -0.52 -25.04
N ASN A 73 25.61 -1.75 -24.95
CA ASN A 73 27.03 -2.07 -25.11
C ASN A 73 27.19 -3.16 -26.16
#